data_AF-A0A2N3TER1-F1
#
_entry.id   AF-A0A2N3TER1-F1
#
_cell.length_a   1.000
_cell.length_b   1.000
_cell.length_c   1.000
_cell.angle_alpha   90.00
_cell.angle_beta   90.00
_cell.angle_gamma   90.00
#
_symmetry.space_group_name_H-M   'P 1'
#
loop_
_entity.id
_entity.type
_entity.pdbx_description
1 polymer ?
#
loop_
_entity_poly.entity_id
_entity_poly.type
_entity_poly.pdbx_seq_one_letter_code
_entity_poly.pdbx_strand_id
1 'polypeptide(L)'
;MKNILVILCCVNLFSCKAQSQFETMNEKLIEAFDMVKNKVDTNRRSTSIHIDSTSISDNNYEVTHFKYLSIGKIINFKYVDTANEIHWTTLVKEDIGVPHIILKYTISYKKRTILFKKGSTVLKNSDLEYKSIVNTFISDALALKEHQEQVSKEIKNGEMVRLKIGETVQLKDGVSLSLTNFVTKRVYPGNPLYARAEVDIALDNTTKNIYFVSRSLHGVVYPLDGLTFDELKGYVFRLMKYRHGENIEVLVSKTQMD
;
A
#
# COMPACT_ATOMS: atom_id res chain seq x y z
N MET A 1 -41.30 60.92 -3.58
CA MET A 1 -41.12 59.62 -2.90
C MET A 1 -41.50 58.49 -3.85
N LYS A 2 -40.51 57.93 -4.54
CA LYS A 2 -40.60 56.69 -5.32
C LYS A 2 -39.34 55.92 -4.97
N ASN A 3 -39.51 54.69 -4.46
CA ASN A 3 -38.58 53.55 -4.55
C ASN A 3 -38.97 52.51 -3.50
N ILE A 4 -39.82 51.56 -3.90
CA ILE A 4 -39.85 50.21 -3.32
C ILE A 4 -39.81 49.27 -4.52
N LEU A 5 -38.64 48.71 -4.80
CA LEU A 5 -38.46 47.30 -5.13
C LEU A 5 -36.95 47.06 -5.30
N VAL A 6 -36.51 45.90 -4.82
CA VAL A 6 -35.22 45.21 -4.99
C VAL A 6 -34.62 44.95 -3.62
N ILE A 7 -34.78 43.68 -3.19
CA ILE A 7 -33.81 42.80 -2.52
C ILE A 7 -34.65 41.65 -1.96
N LEU A 8 -34.88 40.63 -2.78
CA LEU A 8 -35.32 39.31 -2.29
C LEU A 8 -34.88 38.25 -3.29
N CYS A 9 -33.57 38.06 -3.42
CA CYS A 9 -32.98 36.89 -4.07
C CYS A 9 -31.46 36.88 -3.84
N CYS A 10 -31.00 36.59 -2.61
CA CYS A 10 -29.57 36.32 -2.39
C CYS A 10 -29.23 35.53 -1.10
N VAL A 11 -30.14 34.72 -0.54
CA VAL A 11 -29.85 33.98 0.71
C VAL A 11 -29.74 32.45 0.55
N ASN A 12 -30.14 31.85 -0.58
CA ASN A 12 -30.22 30.37 -0.67
C ASN A 12 -29.25 29.65 -1.62
N LEU A 13 -28.24 30.33 -2.19
CA LEU A 13 -27.31 29.67 -3.12
C LEU A 13 -26.03 29.10 -2.47
N PHE A 14 -25.67 29.53 -1.25
CA PHE A 14 -24.48 29.02 -0.55
C PHE A 14 -24.74 27.75 0.28
N SER A 15 -25.96 27.56 0.79
CA SER A 15 -26.35 26.39 1.59
C SER A 15 -26.44 25.10 0.73
N CYS A 16 -27.00 25.22 -0.48
CA CYS A 16 -27.27 24.06 -1.33
C CYS A 16 -25.99 23.43 -1.93
N LYS A 17 -24.96 24.23 -2.23
CA LYS A 17 -23.66 23.73 -2.74
C LYS A 17 -22.84 23.03 -1.67
N ALA A 18 -22.85 23.52 -0.43
CA ALA A 18 -22.17 22.85 0.67
C ALA A 18 -22.83 21.50 0.96
N GLN A 19 -24.15 21.45 1.02
CA GLN A 19 -24.89 20.23 1.37
C GLN A 19 -24.74 19.12 0.30
N SER A 20 -24.78 19.45 -1.00
CA SER A 20 -24.55 18.47 -2.07
C SER A 20 -23.10 17.97 -2.13
N GLN A 21 -22.12 18.83 -1.80
CA GLN A 21 -20.71 18.44 -1.69
C GLN A 21 -20.47 17.54 -0.46
N PHE A 22 -21.20 17.72 0.64
CA PHE A 22 -21.12 16.87 1.82
C PHE A 22 -21.72 15.48 1.60
N GLU A 23 -22.86 15.39 0.90
CA GLU A 23 -23.50 14.11 0.56
C GLU A 23 -22.58 13.27 -0.35
N THR A 24 -21.97 13.88 -1.36
CA THR A 24 -21.04 13.20 -2.28
C THR A 24 -19.73 12.77 -1.61
N MET A 25 -19.21 13.53 -0.65
CA MET A 25 -17.99 13.14 0.08
C MET A 25 -18.23 11.99 1.06
N ASN A 26 -19.40 11.95 1.72
CA ASN A 26 -19.76 10.86 2.61
C ASN A 26 -19.94 9.54 1.84
N GLU A 27 -20.54 9.59 0.64
CA GLU A 27 -20.67 8.43 -0.24
C GLU A 27 -19.30 7.88 -0.67
N LYS A 28 -18.39 8.75 -1.16
CA LYS A 28 -17.02 8.36 -1.52
C LYS A 28 -16.26 7.75 -0.36
N LEU A 29 -16.45 8.28 0.84
CA LEU A 29 -15.79 7.78 2.04
C LEU A 29 -16.34 6.40 2.46
N ILE A 30 -17.65 6.18 2.33
CA ILE A 30 -18.27 4.87 2.55
C ILE A 30 -17.75 3.87 1.52
N GLU A 31 -17.70 4.25 0.24
CA GLU A 31 -17.17 3.40 -0.84
C GLU A 31 -15.71 3.01 -0.57
N ALA A 32 -14.86 3.98 -0.21
CA ALA A 32 -13.46 3.71 0.15
C ALA A 32 -13.33 2.77 1.35
N PHE A 33 -14.18 2.94 2.37
CA PHE A 33 -14.19 2.05 3.53
C PHE A 33 -14.57 0.62 3.15
N ASP A 34 -15.67 0.46 2.41
CA ASP A 34 -16.14 -0.85 1.96
C ASP A 34 -15.14 -1.52 1.02
N MET A 35 -14.49 -0.75 0.15
CA MET A 35 -13.41 -1.20 -0.72
C MET A 35 -12.26 -1.79 0.09
N VAL A 36 -11.74 -1.07 1.09
CA VAL A 36 -10.66 -1.57 1.95
C VAL A 36 -11.13 -2.80 2.72
N LYS A 37 -12.33 -2.74 3.34
CA LYS A 37 -12.91 -3.84 4.10
C LYS A 37 -13.01 -5.14 3.29
N ASN A 38 -13.45 -5.04 2.03
CA ASN A 38 -13.63 -6.21 1.16
C ASN A 38 -12.32 -6.72 0.53
N LYS A 39 -11.26 -5.91 0.51
CA LYS A 39 -9.96 -6.26 -0.09
C LYS A 39 -8.92 -6.73 0.93
N VAL A 40 -9.05 -6.34 2.19
CA VAL A 40 -8.15 -6.79 3.25
C VAL A 40 -8.59 -8.17 3.72
N ASP A 41 -7.71 -9.16 3.60
CA ASP A 41 -7.95 -10.52 4.09
C ASP A 41 -8.12 -10.50 5.62
N THR A 42 -9.24 -11.04 6.11
CA THR A 42 -9.58 -11.10 7.53
C THR A 42 -8.83 -12.20 8.28
N ASN A 43 -8.27 -13.17 7.55
CA ASN A 43 -7.48 -14.29 8.07
C ASN A 43 -5.97 -14.06 8.01
N ARG A 44 -5.49 -13.15 7.13
CA ARG A 44 -4.07 -12.74 7.08
C ARG A 44 -3.87 -11.42 7.80
N ARG A 45 -2.71 -11.29 8.47
CA ARG A 45 -2.36 -10.09 9.23
C ARG A 45 -2.04 -8.93 8.27
N SER A 46 -3.05 -8.09 7.99
CA SER A 46 -2.91 -6.78 7.33
C SER A 46 -2.47 -6.83 5.86
N THR A 47 -2.96 -5.89 5.05
CA THR A 47 -2.48 -5.66 3.68
C THR A 47 -1.65 -4.39 3.66
N SER A 48 -0.42 -4.49 3.16
CA SER A 48 0.45 -3.34 3.00
C SER A 48 0.81 -3.10 1.55
N ILE A 49 0.93 -1.82 1.20
CA ILE A 49 1.37 -1.35 -0.12
C ILE A 49 2.50 -0.32 0.05
N HIS A 50 3.47 -0.35 -0.86
CA HIS A 50 4.53 0.67 -0.95
C HIS A 50 4.16 1.61 -2.10
N ILE A 51 4.23 2.91 -1.83
CA ILE A 51 3.96 3.97 -2.81
C ILE A 51 5.19 4.87 -2.85
N ASP A 52 5.75 5.04 -4.04
CA ASP A 52 6.77 6.06 -4.31
C ASP A 52 6.06 7.43 -4.35
N SER A 53 6.54 8.39 -3.54
CA SER A 53 5.82 9.64 -3.27
C SER A 53 6.04 10.73 -4.31
N THR A 54 6.76 10.46 -5.41
CA THR A 54 7.09 11.48 -6.41
C THR A 54 5.91 12.00 -7.23
N SER A 55 4.72 11.38 -7.16
CA SER A 55 3.56 11.75 -8.00
C SER A 55 2.25 12.03 -7.25
N ILE A 56 2.25 12.19 -5.92
CA ILE A 56 1.03 12.55 -5.18
C ILE A 56 0.84 14.08 -5.17
N SER A 57 0.73 14.67 -6.35
CA SER A 57 0.13 16.00 -6.51
C SER A 57 -0.59 16.05 -7.86
N ASP A 58 -1.92 16.00 -7.77
CA ASP A 58 -2.90 16.27 -8.81
C ASP A 58 -3.09 15.23 -9.93
N ASN A 59 -4.18 14.46 -9.77
CA ASN A 59 -5.05 13.89 -10.80
C ASN A 59 -4.37 13.38 -12.08
N ASN A 60 -3.84 12.16 -12.02
CA ASN A 60 -3.98 11.08 -13.02
C ASN A 60 -3.16 9.90 -12.50
N TYR A 61 -3.85 8.89 -11.96
CA TYR A 61 -3.21 7.74 -11.33
C TYR A 61 -2.40 6.95 -12.37
N GLU A 62 -1.10 6.82 -12.11
CA GLU A 62 -0.27 5.78 -12.71
C GLU A 62 0.38 5.01 -11.55
N VAL A 63 -0.30 3.95 -11.11
CA VAL A 63 0.25 2.99 -10.14
C VAL A 63 0.89 1.84 -10.90
N THR A 64 2.17 1.99 -11.21
CA THR A 64 3.21 0.93 -11.33
C THR A 64 4.52 1.63 -11.71
N HIS A 65 5.69 1.49 -11.09
CA HIS A 65 6.31 0.51 -10.21
C HIS A 65 7.32 1.25 -9.28
N PHE A 66 8.38 0.56 -8.80
CA PHE A 66 9.78 1.01 -8.95
C PHE A 66 10.69 1.15 -7.70
N LYS A 67 11.98 1.20 -8.06
CA LYS A 67 13.25 0.94 -7.37
C LYS A 67 13.39 1.49 -5.96
N TYR A 68 14.12 0.72 -5.15
CA TYR A 68 14.64 1.03 -3.82
C TYR A 68 15.69 2.17 -3.81
N LEU A 69 15.40 3.34 -4.39
CA LEU A 69 16.29 4.50 -4.37
C LEU A 69 15.43 5.76 -4.26
N SER A 70 15.55 6.45 -3.11
CA SER A 70 14.85 7.69 -2.66
C SER A 70 13.35 7.59 -2.33
N ILE A 71 12.96 8.14 -1.16
CA ILE A 71 11.61 8.53 -0.66
C ILE A 71 10.43 7.59 -0.98
N GLY A 72 9.85 6.96 0.04
CA GLY A 72 8.62 6.19 -0.14
C GLY A 72 7.70 6.21 1.07
N LYS A 73 6.40 6.11 0.80
CA LYS A 73 5.32 5.96 1.77
C LYS A 73 4.90 4.48 1.81
N ILE A 74 4.84 3.88 2.99
CA ILE A 74 4.24 2.55 3.17
C ILE A 74 2.91 2.73 3.86
N ILE A 75 1.87 2.13 3.28
CA ILE A 75 0.51 2.15 3.80
C ILE A 75 0.13 0.73 4.19
N ASN A 76 -0.45 0.57 5.37
CA ASN A 76 -0.92 -0.69 5.89
C ASN A 76 -2.36 -0.55 6.36
N PHE A 77 -3.24 -1.39 5.82
CA PHE A 77 -4.60 -1.56 6.29
C PHE A 77 -4.74 -2.87 7.04
N LYS A 78 -5.33 -2.83 8.23
CA LYS A 78 -5.68 -4.01 9.00
C LYS A 78 -7.15 -3.92 9.38
N TYR A 79 -7.95 -4.86 8.92
CA TYR A 79 -9.35 -4.95 9.32
C TYR A 79 -9.48 -5.81 10.59
N VAL A 80 -10.37 -5.39 11.49
CA VAL A 80 -10.65 -6.04 12.78
C VAL A 80 -12.15 -6.31 12.83
N ASP A 81 -12.55 -7.50 12.38
CA ASP A 81 -13.95 -7.91 12.20
C ASP A 81 -14.79 -7.73 13.46
N THR A 82 -14.26 -8.12 14.62
CA THR A 82 -14.97 -8.05 15.90
C THR A 82 -15.40 -6.65 16.29
N ALA A 83 -14.66 -5.63 15.82
CA ALA A 83 -14.93 -4.23 16.09
C ALA A 83 -15.49 -3.48 14.87
N ASN A 84 -15.50 -4.11 13.68
CA ASN A 84 -15.75 -3.47 12.39
C ASN A 84 -14.87 -2.21 12.22
N GLU A 85 -13.58 -2.34 12.56
CA GLU A 85 -12.59 -1.26 12.54
C GLU A 85 -11.49 -1.56 11.52
N ILE A 86 -11.07 -0.53 10.78
CA ILE A 86 -9.88 -0.53 9.94
C ILE A 86 -8.80 0.26 10.68
N HIS A 87 -7.71 -0.41 11.02
CA HIS A 87 -6.50 0.24 11.46
C HIS A 87 -5.68 0.58 10.22
N TRP A 88 -5.51 1.88 10.00
CA TRP A 88 -4.73 2.41 8.89
C TRP A 88 -3.44 3.01 9.45
N THR A 89 -2.32 2.50 8.97
CA THR A 89 -1.00 2.96 9.39
C THR A 89 -0.21 3.39 8.17
N THR A 90 0.42 4.55 8.29
CA THR A 90 1.27 5.12 7.25
C THR A 90 2.66 5.35 7.83
N LEU A 91 3.69 4.82 7.16
CA LEU A 91 5.09 5.12 7.41
C LEU A 91 5.56 6.06 6.30
N VAL A 92 6.05 7.24 6.67
CA VAL A 92 6.68 8.18 5.72
C VAL A 92 8.18 8.20 6.01
N LYS A 93 8.99 7.93 4.98
CA LYS A 93 10.44 8.14 5.03
C LYS A 93 10.72 9.57 4.56
N GLU A 94 11.20 10.43 5.45
CA GLU A 94 11.68 11.76 5.08
C GLU A 94 13.08 11.68 4.44
N ASP A 95 13.37 12.65 3.57
CA ASP A 95 14.66 12.77 2.86
C ASP A 95 15.85 13.10 3.75
N ILE A 96 15.60 13.60 4.96
CA ILE A 96 16.64 14.22 5.79
C ILE A 96 16.58 13.60 7.18
N GLY A 97 17.48 12.65 7.42
CA GLY A 97 17.74 12.13 8.77
C GLY A 97 16.73 11.10 9.28
N VAL A 98 17.24 10.21 10.12
CA VAL A 98 16.44 9.35 11.00
C VAL A 98 15.88 10.26 12.10
N PRO A 99 14.59 10.16 12.49
CA PRO A 99 13.73 8.98 12.42
C PRO A 99 12.53 9.04 11.45
N HIS A 100 12.07 7.86 11.01
CA HIS A 100 10.83 7.72 10.26
C HIS A 100 9.60 8.16 11.08
N ILE A 101 8.63 8.79 10.41
CA ILE A 101 7.36 9.14 11.04
C ILE A 101 6.35 8.02 10.78
N ILE A 102 5.79 7.48 11.87
CA ILE A 102 4.71 6.49 11.84
C ILE A 102 3.42 7.17 12.28
N LEU A 103 2.47 7.29 11.37
CA LEU A 103 1.13 7.77 11.65
C LEU A 103 0.17 6.58 11.76
N LYS A 104 -0.58 6.51 12.85
CA LYS A 104 -1.56 5.45 13.12
C LYS A 104 -2.93 6.05 13.35
N TYR A 105 -3.89 5.58 12.56
CA TYR A 105 -5.29 5.95 12.67
C TYR A 105 -6.16 4.71 12.78
N THR A 106 -7.23 4.82 13.55
CA THR A 106 -8.30 3.81 13.57
C THR A 106 -9.54 4.44 12.95
N ILE A 107 -10.12 3.73 12.00
CA ILE A 107 -11.29 4.13 11.24
C ILE A 107 -12.39 3.12 11.56
N SER A 108 -13.52 3.59 12.08
CA SER A 108 -14.64 2.72 12.45
C SER A 108 -15.92 3.17 11.77
N TYR A 109 -16.73 2.24 11.31
CA TYR A 109 -18.06 2.52 10.78
C TYR A 109 -19.13 2.26 11.85
N LYS A 110 -19.84 3.31 12.27
CA LYS A 110 -20.90 3.25 13.30
C LYS A 110 -22.11 4.05 12.87
N LYS A 111 -23.30 3.42 12.86
CA LYS A 111 -24.59 4.08 12.54
C LYS A 111 -24.57 4.88 11.23
N ARG A 112 -23.98 4.32 10.18
CA ARG A 112 -23.77 4.99 8.87
C ARG A 112 -22.83 6.22 8.91
N THR A 113 -22.01 6.32 9.94
CA THR A 113 -21.00 7.36 10.09
C THR A 113 -19.62 6.73 10.23
N ILE A 114 -18.65 7.25 9.46
CA ILE A 114 -17.25 6.86 9.57
C ILE A 114 -16.57 7.80 10.57
N LEU A 115 -15.86 7.23 11.55
CA LEU A 115 -15.15 7.95 12.59
C LEU A 115 -13.65 7.71 12.46
N PHE A 116 -12.88 8.79 12.39
CA PHE A 116 -11.42 8.77 12.41
C PHE A 116 -10.91 9.01 13.83
N LYS A 117 -9.97 8.19 14.28
CA LYS A 117 -9.28 8.34 15.55
C LYS A 117 -7.76 8.36 15.38
N LYS A 118 -7.09 9.21 16.13
CA LYS A 118 -5.63 9.22 16.31
C LYS A 118 -5.33 8.86 17.77
N GLY A 119 -4.93 7.61 18.00
CA GLY A 119 -4.89 7.05 19.35
C GLY A 119 -6.29 7.05 19.99
N SER A 120 -6.42 7.65 21.18
CA SER A 120 -7.70 7.79 21.88
C SER A 120 -8.54 8.99 21.41
N THR A 121 -8.00 9.88 20.57
CA THR A 121 -8.66 11.13 20.16
C THR A 121 -9.52 10.90 18.92
N VAL A 122 -10.81 11.25 19.00
CA VAL A 122 -11.72 11.27 17.85
C VAL A 122 -11.57 12.60 17.11
N LEU A 123 -11.29 12.54 15.81
CA LEU A 123 -11.21 13.72 14.94
C LEU A 123 -12.61 14.15 14.49
N LYS A 124 -12.89 15.44 14.51
CA LYS A 124 -14.16 16.05 14.11
C LYS A 124 -14.03 16.71 12.74
N ASN A 125 -15.14 16.83 12.01
CA ASN A 125 -15.18 17.47 10.68
C ASN A 125 -14.70 18.95 10.68
N SER A 126 -14.79 19.63 11.82
CA SER A 126 -14.25 20.99 12.00
C SER A 126 -12.72 21.03 12.00
N ASP A 127 -12.05 19.91 12.27
CA ASP A 127 -10.61 19.85 12.44
C ASP A 127 -9.93 19.84 11.06
N LEU A 128 -8.92 20.67 10.86
CA LEU A 128 -8.15 20.68 9.60
C LEU A 128 -7.50 19.31 9.33
N GLU A 129 -7.02 18.64 10.39
CA GLU A 129 -6.46 17.29 10.32
C GLU A 129 -7.51 16.28 9.82
N TYR A 130 -8.79 16.43 10.16
CA TYR A 130 -9.86 15.52 9.70
C TYR A 130 -10.04 15.59 8.18
N LYS A 131 -10.08 16.79 7.59
CA LYS A 131 -10.25 16.94 6.15
C LYS A 131 -9.06 16.36 5.38
N SER A 132 -7.85 16.62 5.87
CA SER A 132 -6.63 16.06 5.28
C SER A 132 -6.63 14.53 5.36
N ILE A 133 -6.92 13.96 6.53
CA ILE A 133 -6.84 12.51 6.74
C ILE A 133 -7.92 11.74 5.97
N VAL A 134 -9.11 12.30 5.80
CA VAL A 134 -10.18 11.72 4.97
C VAL A 134 -9.74 11.62 3.51
N ASN A 135 -9.21 12.70 2.94
CA ASN A 135 -8.74 12.69 1.55
C ASN A 135 -7.59 11.70 1.35
N THR A 136 -6.63 11.67 2.29
CA THR A 136 -5.53 10.71 2.24
C THR A 136 -6.01 9.27 2.37
N PHE A 137 -7.04 8.98 3.21
CA PHE A 137 -7.59 7.63 3.33
C PHE A 137 -8.22 7.15 2.02
N ILE A 138 -9.02 8.01 1.38
CA ILE A 138 -9.67 7.69 0.10
C ILE A 138 -8.61 7.39 -0.97
N SER A 139 -7.58 8.24 -1.07
CA SER A 139 -6.47 8.03 -2.02
C SER A 139 -5.73 6.72 -1.74
N ASP A 140 -5.43 6.42 -0.48
CA ASP A 140 -4.73 5.20 -0.09
C ASP A 140 -5.60 3.93 -0.33
N ALA A 141 -6.93 4.03 -0.16
CA ALA A 141 -7.87 2.96 -0.49
C ALA A 141 -7.89 2.65 -1.99
N LEU A 142 -7.87 3.68 -2.84
CA LEU A 142 -7.78 3.52 -4.30
C LEU A 142 -6.46 2.86 -4.70
N ALA A 143 -5.35 3.29 -4.13
CA ALA A 143 -4.04 2.68 -4.38
C ALA A 143 -4.01 1.20 -3.96
N LEU A 144 -4.67 0.84 -2.86
CA LEU A 144 -4.84 -0.56 -2.46
C LEU A 144 -5.60 -1.37 -3.52
N LYS A 145 -6.69 -0.82 -4.05
CA LYS A 145 -7.49 -1.49 -5.09
C LYS A 145 -6.66 -1.74 -6.35
N GLU A 146 -5.97 -0.72 -6.84
CA GLU A 146 -5.11 -0.81 -8.02
C GLU A 146 -3.99 -1.84 -7.81
N HIS A 147 -3.32 -1.80 -6.65
CA HIS A 147 -2.31 -2.80 -6.30
C HIS A 147 -2.88 -4.24 -6.29
N GLN A 148 -4.07 -4.45 -5.73
CA GLN A 148 -4.70 -5.77 -5.70
C GLN A 148 -5.12 -6.26 -7.09
N GLU A 149 -5.55 -5.35 -7.97
CA GLU A 149 -5.85 -5.67 -9.37
C GLU A 149 -4.59 -6.05 -10.13
N GLN A 150 -3.49 -5.34 -9.92
CA GLN A 150 -2.18 -5.68 -10.47
C GLN A 150 -1.72 -7.07 -9.98
N VAL A 151 -1.74 -7.33 -8.66
CA VAL A 151 -1.40 -8.64 -8.08
C VAL A 151 -2.26 -9.75 -8.70
N SER A 152 -3.56 -9.51 -8.87
CA SER A 152 -4.47 -10.50 -9.45
C SER A 152 -4.10 -10.84 -10.90
N LYS A 153 -3.68 -9.85 -11.69
CA LYS A 153 -3.17 -10.06 -13.05
C LYS A 153 -1.87 -10.86 -13.04
N GLU A 154 -0.94 -10.50 -12.15
CA GLU A 154 0.33 -11.22 -11.97
C GLU A 154 0.10 -12.67 -11.56
N ILE A 155 -0.81 -12.95 -10.63
CA ILE A 155 -1.15 -14.32 -10.20
C ILE A 155 -1.75 -15.11 -11.36
N LYS A 156 -2.63 -14.48 -12.15
CA LYS A 156 -3.30 -15.14 -13.27
C LYS A 156 -2.30 -15.54 -14.38
N ASN A 157 -1.28 -14.73 -14.61
CA ASN A 157 -0.37 -14.86 -15.75
C ASN A 157 1.04 -15.33 -15.36
N GLY A 158 1.32 -15.42 -14.07
CA GLY A 158 2.63 -15.78 -13.53
C GLY A 158 2.75 -17.25 -13.15
N GLU A 159 3.98 -17.64 -12.86
CA GLU A 159 4.36 -18.97 -12.40
C GLU A 159 4.82 -18.90 -10.94
N MET A 160 4.31 -19.80 -10.09
CA MET A 160 4.76 -19.92 -8.71
C MET A 160 6.03 -20.75 -8.61
N VAL A 161 7.12 -20.12 -8.21
CA VAL A 161 8.44 -20.73 -8.07
C VAL A 161 8.78 -20.91 -6.59
N ARG A 162 9.08 -22.13 -6.18
CA ARG A 162 9.59 -22.42 -4.84
C ARG A 162 11.10 -22.61 -4.89
N LEU A 163 11.84 -21.88 -4.07
CA LEU A 163 13.29 -21.93 -4.01
C LEU A 163 13.77 -22.35 -2.62
N LYS A 164 14.66 -23.34 -2.53
CA LYS A 164 15.47 -23.64 -1.34
C LYS A 164 16.92 -23.23 -1.55
N ILE A 165 17.67 -23.11 -0.46
CA ILE A 165 19.11 -22.77 -0.52
C ILE A 165 19.83 -23.78 -1.43
N GLY A 166 20.58 -23.26 -2.39
CA GLY A 166 21.36 -24.05 -3.34
C GLY A 166 20.55 -24.66 -4.50
N GLU A 167 19.23 -24.51 -4.51
CA GLU A 167 18.40 -24.90 -5.66
C GLU A 167 18.39 -23.77 -6.71
N THR A 168 18.55 -24.17 -7.98
CA THR A 168 18.36 -23.30 -9.15
C THR A 168 17.13 -23.76 -9.90
N VAL A 169 16.19 -22.84 -10.15
CA VAL A 169 15.02 -23.09 -11.00
C VAL A 169 15.22 -22.35 -12.31
N GLN A 170 15.10 -23.09 -13.42
CA GLN A 170 15.11 -22.54 -14.77
C GLN A 170 13.69 -22.15 -15.16
N LEU A 171 13.51 -20.92 -15.60
CA LEU A 171 12.28 -20.39 -16.16
C LEU A 171 12.35 -20.37 -17.69
N LYS A 172 11.27 -19.88 -18.30
CA LYS A 172 11.24 -19.58 -19.73
C LYS A 172 12.26 -18.50 -20.08
N ASP A 173 12.61 -18.44 -21.37
CA ASP A 173 13.52 -17.44 -21.94
C ASP A 173 14.94 -17.42 -21.33
N GLY A 174 15.40 -18.55 -20.78
CA GLY A 174 16.76 -18.68 -20.23
C GLY A 174 16.98 -17.93 -18.91
N VAL A 175 15.92 -17.46 -18.26
CA VAL A 175 16.03 -16.88 -16.91
C VAL A 175 16.17 -18.01 -15.89
N SER A 176 17.10 -17.88 -14.95
CA SER A 176 17.20 -18.78 -13.81
C SER A 176 17.19 -18.02 -12.50
N LEU A 177 16.59 -18.63 -11.47
CA LEU A 177 16.61 -18.11 -10.10
C LEU A 177 17.30 -19.11 -9.21
N SER A 178 18.23 -18.62 -8.38
CA SER A 178 18.94 -19.44 -7.39
C SER A 178 18.88 -18.76 -6.04
N LEU A 179 18.27 -19.41 -5.05
CA LEU A 179 18.33 -18.93 -3.66
C LEU A 179 19.70 -19.29 -3.08
N THR A 180 20.52 -18.27 -2.83
CA THR A 180 21.91 -18.46 -2.42
C THR A 180 22.08 -18.44 -0.90
N ASN A 181 21.31 -17.61 -0.20
CA ASN A 181 21.49 -17.44 1.23
C ASN A 181 20.24 -16.94 1.96
N PHE A 182 20.17 -17.21 3.26
CA PHE A 182 19.32 -16.49 4.20
C PHE A 182 20.19 -15.71 5.18
N VAL A 183 20.02 -14.39 5.24
CA VAL A 183 20.75 -13.52 6.16
C VAL A 183 19.79 -12.97 7.21
N THR A 184 20.17 -13.09 8.48
CA THR A 184 19.47 -12.46 9.60
C THR A 184 20.35 -11.40 10.24
N LYS A 185 19.74 -10.29 10.67
CA LYS A 185 20.40 -9.29 11.52
C LYS A 185 19.59 -9.10 12.79
N ARG A 186 20.23 -9.26 13.95
CA ARG A 186 19.65 -8.81 15.23
C ARG A 186 19.66 -7.28 15.23
N VAL A 187 18.49 -6.66 15.39
CA VAL A 187 18.40 -5.21 15.62
C VAL A 187 18.22 -4.96 17.13
N TYR A 188 18.72 -3.84 17.62
CA TYR A 188 18.90 -3.49 19.05
C TYR A 188 17.59 -3.04 19.74
N PRO A 189 17.59 -2.77 21.07
CA PRO A 189 16.38 -2.59 21.88
C PRO A 189 15.44 -1.51 21.34
N GLY A 190 14.19 -1.90 21.08
CA GLY A 190 13.11 -1.05 20.58
C GLY A 190 12.47 -1.53 19.26
N ASN A 191 13.18 -2.29 18.43
CA ASN A 191 12.60 -2.94 17.23
C ASN A 191 13.57 -3.86 16.48
N PRO A 192 13.36 -5.17 16.54
CA PRO A 192 14.01 -6.06 15.57
C PRO A 192 13.21 -7.30 15.16
N LEU A 193 13.17 -7.62 13.87
CA LEU A 193 13.94 -8.76 13.33
C LEU A 193 13.85 -8.74 11.80
N TYR A 194 15.02 -8.59 11.18
CA TYR A 194 15.19 -8.54 9.73
C TYR A 194 15.69 -9.91 9.27
N ALA A 195 15.01 -10.49 8.28
CA ALA A 195 15.50 -11.65 7.56
C ALA A 195 15.43 -11.36 6.06
N ARG A 196 16.52 -11.57 5.33
CA ARG A 196 16.54 -11.49 3.86
C ARG A 196 16.91 -12.82 3.24
N ALA A 197 16.28 -13.15 2.13
CA ALA A 197 16.69 -14.20 1.22
C ALA A 197 17.45 -13.53 0.07
N GLU A 198 18.68 -13.96 -0.18
CA GLU A 198 19.49 -13.52 -1.31
C GLU A 198 19.25 -14.46 -2.49
N VAL A 199 18.85 -13.93 -3.63
CA VAL A 199 18.51 -14.70 -4.82
C VAL A 199 19.30 -14.16 -5.99
N ASP A 200 20.03 -15.03 -6.68
CA ASP A 200 20.67 -14.70 -7.93
C ASP A 200 19.70 -14.96 -9.08
N ILE A 201 19.56 -13.96 -9.96
CA ILE A 201 18.84 -14.07 -11.21
C ILE A 201 19.86 -14.06 -12.35
N ALA A 202 19.91 -15.11 -13.16
CA ALA A 202 20.74 -15.13 -14.35
C ALA A 202 19.88 -15.05 -15.62
N LEU A 203 20.27 -14.19 -16.57
CA LEU A 203 19.66 -14.03 -17.90
C LEU A 203 20.75 -13.67 -18.92
N ASP A 204 20.82 -14.42 -20.04
CA ASP A 204 21.68 -14.13 -21.21
C ASP A 204 23.14 -13.75 -20.86
N ASN A 205 23.74 -14.46 -19.90
CA ASN A 205 25.10 -14.25 -19.32
C ASN A 205 25.25 -13.15 -18.26
N THR A 206 24.19 -12.44 -17.90
CA THR A 206 24.18 -11.50 -16.79
C THR A 206 23.63 -12.17 -15.55
N THR A 207 24.35 -12.11 -14.42
CA THR A 207 23.82 -12.53 -13.11
C THR A 207 23.62 -11.31 -12.23
N LYS A 208 22.43 -11.17 -11.66
CA LYS A 208 22.05 -10.08 -10.77
C LYS A 208 21.63 -10.66 -9.43
N ASN A 209 22.30 -10.24 -8.37
CA ASN A 209 21.86 -10.56 -7.02
C ASN A 209 20.73 -9.61 -6.61
N ILE A 210 19.63 -10.19 -6.15
CA ILE A 210 18.49 -9.50 -5.57
C ILE A 210 18.24 -10.03 -4.16
N TYR A 211 17.46 -9.31 -3.37
CA TYR A 211 17.11 -9.79 -2.05
C TYR A 211 15.64 -9.53 -1.73
N PHE A 212 14.99 -10.56 -1.18
CA PHE A 212 13.65 -10.45 -0.62
C PHE A 212 13.76 -10.33 0.89
N VAL A 213 13.11 -9.33 1.50
CA VAL A 213 13.23 -9.05 2.94
C VAL A 213 11.93 -9.25 3.71
N SER A 214 11.87 -10.25 4.57
CA SER A 214 10.79 -10.32 5.57
C SER A 214 11.01 -9.25 6.65
N ARG A 215 10.11 -8.26 6.70
CA ARG A 215 10.10 -7.23 7.75
C ARG A 215 8.74 -7.18 8.42
N SER A 216 8.74 -7.21 9.75
CA SER A 216 7.64 -6.72 10.57
C SER A 216 8.16 -5.61 11.46
N LEU A 217 7.59 -4.42 11.36
CA LEU A 217 7.95 -3.26 12.21
C LEU A 217 6.69 -2.76 12.89
N HIS A 218 6.63 -2.70 14.23
CA HIS A 218 5.53 -2.07 14.97
C HIS A 218 4.09 -2.46 14.52
N GLY A 219 3.90 -3.70 14.05
CA GLY A 219 2.62 -4.19 13.53
C GLY A 219 2.30 -3.82 12.08
N VAL A 220 3.22 -3.16 11.37
CA VAL A 220 3.23 -2.93 9.93
C VAL A 220 3.99 -4.09 9.27
N VAL A 221 3.30 -4.84 8.43
CA VAL A 221 3.91 -5.87 7.58
C VAL A 221 4.42 -5.17 6.34
N TYR A 222 5.70 -5.23 5.99
CA TYR A 222 6.13 -4.56 4.75
C TYR A 222 5.57 -5.32 3.55
N PRO A 223 5.11 -4.61 2.49
CA PRO A 223 4.86 -5.24 1.21
C PRO A 223 6.19 -5.83 0.75
N LEU A 224 6.20 -7.11 0.43
CA LEU A 224 7.35 -7.84 -0.08
C LEU A 224 7.09 -8.24 -1.52
N ASP A 225 6.63 -7.28 -2.29
CA ASP A 225 5.54 -7.65 -3.17
C ASP A 225 5.91 -7.51 -4.65
N GLY A 226 7.08 -7.03 -5.02
CA GLY A 226 7.44 -7.03 -6.43
C GLY A 226 8.78 -6.39 -6.64
N LEU A 227 9.70 -7.13 -7.24
CA LEU A 227 10.92 -6.59 -7.78
C LEU A 227 10.76 -6.61 -9.30
N THR A 228 10.82 -5.42 -9.90
CA THR A 228 10.96 -5.25 -11.34
C THR A 228 12.33 -4.68 -11.63
N PHE A 229 12.90 -5.12 -12.74
CA PHE A 229 14.20 -4.66 -13.18
C PHE A 229 14.12 -4.42 -14.68
N ASP A 230 14.42 -3.19 -15.09
CA ASP A 230 14.40 -2.76 -16.49
C ASP A 230 15.27 -3.69 -17.36
N GLU A 231 16.36 -4.22 -16.78
CA GLU A 231 17.28 -5.12 -17.47
C GLU A 231 16.77 -6.58 -17.59
N LEU A 232 15.72 -6.95 -16.87
CA LEU A 232 15.13 -8.30 -16.89
C LEU A 232 13.89 -8.37 -17.78
N LYS A 233 13.85 -7.62 -18.90
CA LYS A 233 12.87 -7.79 -20.00
C LYS A 233 11.40 -7.90 -19.54
N GLY A 234 11.00 -7.10 -18.56
CA GLY A 234 9.62 -7.08 -18.05
C GLY A 234 9.27 -8.20 -17.06
N TYR A 235 10.25 -8.91 -16.50
CA TYR A 235 9.99 -9.83 -15.39
C TYR A 235 9.67 -9.07 -14.08
N VAL A 236 8.64 -9.55 -13.40
CA VAL A 236 8.19 -9.11 -12.08
C VAL A 236 8.31 -10.30 -11.13
N PHE A 237 9.00 -10.10 -10.02
CA PHE A 237 9.22 -11.13 -9.00
C PHE A 237 8.58 -10.71 -7.67
N ARG A 238 7.51 -11.39 -7.29
CA ARG A 238 6.75 -11.10 -6.06
C ARG A 238 6.95 -12.20 -5.03
N LEU A 239 7.43 -11.86 -3.83
CA LEU A 239 7.57 -12.86 -2.77
C LEU A 239 6.19 -13.13 -2.16
N MET A 240 5.70 -14.36 -2.33
CA MET A 240 4.39 -14.79 -1.83
C MET A 240 4.48 -15.44 -0.45
N LYS A 241 5.55 -16.18 -0.17
CA LYS A 241 5.81 -16.79 1.14
C LYS A 241 7.29 -16.77 1.48
N TYR A 242 7.59 -16.58 2.75
CA TYR A 242 8.95 -16.57 3.28
C TYR A 242 9.05 -17.48 4.51
N ARG A 243 9.88 -18.51 4.43
CA ARG A 243 10.21 -19.40 5.55
C ARG A 243 11.73 -19.42 5.73
N HIS A 244 12.20 -18.64 6.70
CA HIS A 244 13.63 -18.48 6.96
C HIS A 244 14.33 -19.83 7.15
N GLY A 245 15.41 -20.07 6.42
CA GLY A 245 16.19 -21.31 6.50
C GLY A 245 15.57 -22.51 5.79
N GLU A 246 14.34 -22.39 5.28
CA GLU A 246 13.68 -23.49 4.56
C GLU A 246 13.54 -23.17 3.08
N ASN A 247 12.69 -22.19 2.74
CA ASN A 247 12.34 -21.85 1.36
C ASN A 247 11.65 -20.50 1.26
N ILE A 248 11.63 -19.97 0.05
CA ILE A 248 10.73 -18.90 -0.36
C ILE A 248 9.83 -19.37 -1.49
N GLU A 249 8.65 -18.78 -1.60
CA GLU A 249 7.78 -18.92 -2.76
C GLU A 249 7.67 -17.56 -3.45
N VAL A 250 8.10 -17.49 -4.71
CA VAL A 250 8.13 -16.29 -5.53
C VAL A 250 7.18 -16.48 -6.70
N LEU A 251 6.22 -15.59 -6.85
CA LEU A 251 5.44 -15.47 -8.08
C LEU A 251 6.30 -14.74 -9.10
N VAL A 252 6.53 -15.37 -10.24
CA VAL A 252 7.27 -14.79 -11.36
C VAL A 252 6.31 -14.57 -12.52
N SER A 253 6.09 -13.31 -12.87
CA SER A 253 5.24 -12.93 -14.02
C SER A 253 6.02 -12.08 -15.00
N LYS A 254 5.62 -12.09 -16.26
CA LYS A 254 6.16 -11.21 -17.30
C LYS A 254 5.08 -10.20 -17.65
N THR A 255 5.35 -8.90 -17.51
CA THR A 255 4.46 -7.90 -18.09
C THR A 255 4.52 -8.06 -19.60
N GLN A 256 3.38 -8.29 -20.25
CA GLN A 256 3.30 -8.13 -21.70
C GLN A 256 3.62 -6.66 -21.98
N MET A 257 4.75 -6.40 -22.63
CA MET A 257 4.93 -5.15 -23.35
C MET A 257 4.01 -5.26 -24.55
N ASP A 258 2.80 -4.73 -24.43
CA ASP A 258 1.94 -4.45 -25.58
C ASP A 258 2.61 -3.41 -26.49
#